data_AF-A0A4U5LQ02-F1
#
_entry.id   AF-A0A4U5LQ02-F1
#
_cell.length_a   1.000
_cell.length_b   1.000
_cell.length_c   1.000
_cell.angle_alpha   90.00
_cell.angle_beta   90.00
_cell.angle_gamma   90.00
#
_symmetry.space_group_name_H-M   'P 1'
#
loop_
_entity.id
_entity.type
_entity.pdbx_description
1 polymer ?
#
loop_
_entity_poly.entity_id
_entity_poly.type
_entity_poly.pdbx_seq_one_letter_code
_entity_poly.pdbx_strand_id
1 'polypeptide(L)'
;MLRKFSQAKKIRAFHEARWFLKHARPVVKISVEFLDKVCFFLGGRVAEELFFNSITSGAADNLQKVTDLAYTQIVQCGMSSKLGPMAFVRNSKAF
;
A
#
# COMPACT_ATOMS: atom_id res chain seq x y z
N MET A 1 -7.05 -20.51 -26.25
CA MET A 1 -6.23 -21.54 -25.61
C MET A 1 -5.38 -20.88 -24.51
N LEU A 2 -5.86 -20.90 -23.26
CA LEU A 2 -5.28 -20.16 -22.12
C LEU A 2 -3.98 -20.83 -21.65
N ARG A 3 -2.85 -20.13 -21.74
CA ARG A 3 -1.55 -20.60 -21.26
C ARG A 3 -1.57 -20.68 -19.73
N LYS A 4 -1.46 -21.89 -19.20
CA LYS A 4 -1.32 -22.18 -17.77
C LYS A 4 -0.09 -21.45 -17.22
N PHE A 5 -0.30 -20.50 -16.30
CA PHE A 5 0.75 -19.82 -15.57
C PHE A 5 1.48 -20.79 -14.63
N SER A 6 2.81 -20.79 -14.65
CA SER A 6 3.64 -21.55 -13.69
C SER A 6 3.63 -20.86 -12.32
N GLN A 7 3.22 -21.60 -11.28
CA GLN A 7 3.14 -21.14 -9.89
C GLN A 7 4.46 -20.53 -9.37
N ALA A 8 5.60 -20.91 -9.94
CA ALA A 8 6.91 -20.42 -9.54
C ALA A 8 7.11 -18.90 -9.77
N LYS A 9 6.50 -18.33 -10.82
CA LYS A 9 6.61 -16.87 -11.08
C LYS A 9 5.80 -16.03 -10.09
N LYS A 10 4.67 -16.55 -9.61
CA LYS A 10 3.84 -15.88 -8.60
C LYS A 10 4.53 -15.84 -7.24
N ILE A 11 5.18 -16.94 -6.84
CA ILE A 11 5.91 -17.03 -5.56
C ILE A 11 7.10 -16.06 -5.54
N ARG A 12 7.83 -15.95 -6.65
CA ARG A 12 9.00 -15.07 -6.74
C ARG A 12 8.62 -13.59 -6.64
N ALA A 13 7.55 -13.17 -7.33
CA ALA A 13 7.04 -11.81 -7.21
C ALA A 13 6.62 -11.47 -5.77
N PHE A 14 5.97 -12.42 -5.09
CA PHE A 14 5.55 -12.25 -3.69
C PHE A 14 6.76 -12.16 -2.74
N HIS A 15 7.79 -12.98 -2.98
CA HIS A 15 9.00 -13.01 -2.16
C HIS A 15 9.85 -11.74 -2.32
N GLU A 16 9.97 -11.21 -3.54
CA GLU A 16 10.72 -9.98 -3.81
C GLU A 16 10.01 -8.74 -3.25
N ALA A 17 8.69 -8.64 -3.39
CA ALA A 17 7.90 -7.57 -2.77
C ALA A 17 8.04 -7.56 -1.24
N ARG A 18 7.98 -8.74 -0.61
CA ARG A 18 8.17 -8.90 0.84
C ARG A 18 9.59 -8.57 1.29
N TRP A 19 10.59 -8.94 0.52
CA TRP A 19 11.99 -8.62 0.81
C TRP A 19 12.23 -7.11 0.76
N PHE A 20 11.66 -6.41 -0.22
CA PHE A 20 11.77 -4.96 -0.37
C PHE A 20 11.12 -4.21 0.81
N LEU A 21 9.94 -4.66 1.26
CA LEU A 21 9.25 -4.10 2.44
C LEU A 21 10.05 -4.28 3.74
N LYS A 22 10.84 -5.36 3.85
CA LYS A 22 11.60 -5.68 5.07
C LYS A 22 12.94 -4.93 5.18
N HIS A 23 13.55 -4.55 4.05
CA HIS A 23 14.89 -3.96 4.00
C HIS A 23 14.91 -2.49 3.55
N ALA A 24 13.83 -1.96 2.99
CA ALA A 24 13.66 -0.52 2.85
C ALA A 24 13.63 0.08 4.26
N ARG A 25 14.64 0.91 4.59
CA ARG A 25 14.78 1.58 5.88
C ARG A 25 13.40 2.06 6.37
N PRO A 26 12.95 1.75 7.59
CA PRO A 26 11.66 2.23 8.06
C PRO A 26 11.82 3.72 8.36
N VAL A 27 11.66 4.56 7.34
CA VAL A 27 11.60 6.02 7.49
C VAL A 27 10.34 6.41 8.28
N VAL A 28 9.44 5.47 8.52
CA VAL A 28 8.13 5.65 9.14
C VAL A 28 7.88 4.43 10.03
N LYS A 29 7.59 4.64 11.32
CA LYS A 29 7.29 3.55 12.27
C LYS A 29 5.82 3.15 12.08
N ILE A 30 5.51 2.68 10.87
CA ILE A 30 4.17 2.31 10.44
C ILE A 30 3.84 0.92 10.98
N SER A 31 2.59 0.71 11.38
CA SER A 31 2.13 -0.61 11.84
C SER A 31 2.26 -1.67 10.73
N VAL A 32 2.65 -2.90 11.09
CA VAL A 32 2.66 -4.03 10.15
C VAL A 32 1.27 -4.24 9.53
N GLU A 33 0.22 -4.07 10.33
CA GLU A 33 -1.18 -4.15 9.89
C GLU A 33 -1.52 -3.12 8.80
N PHE A 34 -0.95 -1.91 8.86
CA PHE A 34 -1.13 -0.93 7.79
C PHE A 34 -0.49 -1.41 6.50
N LEU A 35 0.74 -1.92 6.55
CA LEU A 35 1.44 -2.40 5.36
C LEU A 35 0.70 -3.57 4.71
N ASP A 36 0.14 -4.46 5.52
CA ASP A 36 -0.69 -5.57 5.03
C ASP A 36 -1.96 -5.06 4.33
N LYS A 37 -2.64 -4.06 4.90
CA LYS A 37 -3.82 -3.41 4.27
C LYS A 37 -3.46 -2.73 2.96
N VAL A 38 -2.35 -1.99 2.92
CA VAL A 38 -1.86 -1.36 1.68
C VAL A 38 -1.54 -2.40 0.62
N CYS A 39 -0.88 -3.49 0.99
CA CYS A 39 -0.57 -4.58 0.07
C CYS A 39 -1.85 -5.22 -0.50
N PHE A 40 -2.88 -5.41 0.33
CA PHE A 40 -4.17 -5.94 -0.11
C PHE A 40 -4.85 -5.01 -1.12
N PHE A 41 -4.97 -3.72 -0.82
CA PHE A 41 -5.66 -2.75 -1.69
C PHE A 41 -4.92 -2.48 -3.01
N LEU A 42 -3.58 -2.44 -2.97
CA LEU A 42 -2.76 -2.18 -4.17
C LEU A 42 -2.43 -3.44 -4.98
N GLY A 43 -2.64 -4.64 -4.41
CA GLY A 43 -2.33 -5.90 -5.08
C GLY A 43 -3.09 -6.09 -6.40
N GLY A 44 -4.35 -5.63 -6.47
CA GLY A 44 -5.14 -5.64 -7.70
C GLY A 44 -4.54 -4.77 -8.80
N ARG A 45 -4.12 -3.55 -8.46
CA ARG A 45 -3.44 -2.62 -9.38
C ARG A 45 -2.16 -3.25 -9.94
N VAL A 46 -1.32 -3.79 -9.05
CA VAL A 46 -0.05 -4.41 -9.43
C VAL A 46 -0.30 -5.63 -10.33
N ALA A 47 -1.34 -6.43 -10.06
CA ALA A 47 -1.71 -7.54 -10.92
C ALA A 47 -2.19 -7.07 -12.31
N GLU A 48 -2.98 -6.00 -12.39
CA GLU A 48 -3.38 -5.40 -13.68
C GLU A 48 -2.16 -5.02 -14.52
N GLU A 49 -1.21 -4.31 -13.90
CA GLU A 49 0.02 -3.88 -14.57
C GLU A 49 0.87 -5.08 -15.01
N LEU A 50 1.09 -6.06 -14.13
CA LEU A 50 1.95 -7.23 -14.41
C LEU A 50 1.37 -8.21 -15.43
N PHE A 51 0.06 -8.40 -15.47
CA PHE A 51 -0.57 -9.45 -16.29
C PHE A 51 -1.29 -8.91 -17.52
N PHE A 52 -1.84 -7.69 -17.43
CA PHE A 52 -2.66 -7.10 -18.49
C PHE A 52 -2.00 -5.89 -19.14
N ASN A 53 -0.83 -5.47 -18.65
CA ASN A 53 -0.03 -4.34 -19.16
C ASN A 53 -0.87 -3.07 -19.41
N SER A 54 -1.93 -2.92 -18.61
CA SER A 54 -2.94 -1.88 -18.69
C SER A 54 -3.51 -1.65 -17.31
N ILE A 55 -3.97 -0.43 -17.10
CA ILE A 55 -4.26 0.12 -15.78
C ILE A 55 -5.72 0.57 -15.83
N THR A 56 -6.60 -0.07 -15.04
CA THR A 56 -8.04 0.28 -15.04
C THR A 56 -8.37 1.33 -13.98
N SER A 57 -9.56 1.93 -14.09
CA SER A 57 -10.15 2.83 -13.07
C SER A 57 -10.75 2.08 -11.87
N GLY A 58 -10.83 0.74 -11.92
CA GLY A 58 -11.42 -0.08 -10.86
C GLY A 58 -10.68 -0.01 -9.51
N ALA A 59 -9.45 0.51 -9.51
CA ALA A 59 -8.66 0.70 -8.30
C ALA A 59 -8.86 2.06 -7.60
N ALA A 60 -9.71 2.96 -8.12
CA ALA A 60 -9.86 4.32 -7.58
C ALA A 60 -10.29 4.34 -6.10
N ASP A 61 -11.28 3.52 -5.74
CA ASP A 61 -11.75 3.37 -4.35
C ASP A 61 -10.66 2.79 -3.43
N ASN A 62 -9.87 1.84 -3.92
CA ASN A 62 -8.74 1.28 -3.19
C ASN A 62 -7.65 2.33 -2.92
N LEU A 63 -7.36 3.19 -3.90
CA LEU A 63 -6.40 4.28 -3.76
C LEU A 63 -6.86 5.32 -2.73
N GLN A 64 -8.16 5.67 -2.73
CA GLN A 64 -8.74 6.57 -1.75
C GLN A 64 -8.61 5.98 -0.33
N LYS A 65 -8.99 4.71 -0.14
CA LYS A 65 -8.89 4.00 1.15
C LYS A 65 -7.46 3.93 1.67
N VAL A 66 -6.49 3.62 0.81
CA VAL A 66 -5.06 3.60 1.18
C VAL A 66 -4.58 4.98 1.60
N THR A 67 -5.02 6.03 0.89
CA THR A 67 -4.65 7.41 1.19
C THR A 67 -5.20 7.84 2.54
N ASP A 68 -6.47 7.57 2.82
CA ASP A 68 -7.10 7.90 4.10
C ASP A 68 -6.44 7.13 5.26
N LEU A 69 -6.14 5.85 5.06
CA LEU A 69 -5.44 5.04 6.05
C LEU A 69 -4.03 5.59 6.33
N ALA A 70 -3.30 6.01 5.29
CA ALA A 70 -1.96 6.57 5.42
C ALA A 70 -2.01 7.89 6.19
N TYR A 71 -3.02 8.72 5.88
CA TYR A 71 -3.27 9.97 6.58
C TYR A 71 -3.53 9.73 8.07
N THR A 72 -4.38 8.76 8.44
CA THR A 72 -4.61 8.41 9.85
C THR A 72 -3.31 7.99 10.56
N GLN A 73 -2.51 7.09 9.97
CA GLN A 73 -1.27 6.63 10.61
C GLN A 73 -0.26 7.78 10.81
N ILE A 74 -0.09 8.62 9.80
CA ILE A 74 0.92 9.68 9.82
C ILE A 74 0.45 10.86 10.67
N VAL A 75 -0.77 11.33 10.42
CA VAL A 75 -1.27 12.62 10.90
C VAL A 75 -1.99 12.47 12.24
N GLN A 76 -2.77 11.42 12.43
CA GLN A 76 -3.53 11.23 13.68
C GLN A 76 -2.75 10.41 14.70
N CYS A 77 -1.98 9.41 14.26
CA CYS A 77 -1.21 8.53 15.15
C CYS A 77 0.27 8.94 15.32
N GLY A 78 0.76 9.97 14.62
CA GLY A 78 2.13 10.46 14.75
C GLY A 78 3.20 9.43 14.36
N MET A 79 2.89 8.51 13.43
CA MET A 79 3.81 7.42 13.06
C MET A 79 4.96 7.85 12.13
N SER A 80 5.04 9.14 11.79
CA SER A 80 6.12 9.69 10.97
C SER A 80 7.31 10.09 11.82
N SER A 81 8.49 9.52 11.52
CA SER A 81 9.75 9.91 12.18
C SER A 81 10.11 11.38 11.97
N LYS A 82 9.66 11.97 10.86
CA LYS A 82 9.88 13.39 10.54
C LYS A 82 8.97 14.32 11.33
N LEU A 83 7.73 13.90 11.61
CA LEU A 83 6.77 14.68 12.38
C LEU A 83 6.89 14.42 13.89
N GLY A 84 7.44 13.28 14.29
CA GLY A 84 7.44 12.85 15.68
C GLY A 84 6.03 12.47 16.17
N PRO A 85 5.88 12.21 17.48
CA PRO A 85 4.63 11.74 18.09
C PRO A 85 3.62 12.88 18.27
N MET A 86 3.27 13.57 17.19
CA MET A 86 2.26 14.62 17.16
C MET A 86 0.98 14.12 16.46
N ALA A 87 -0.17 14.49 17.01
CA ALA A 87 -1.48 14.19 16.43
C ALA A 87 -2.12 15.49 15.96
N PHE A 88 -2.52 15.55 14.69
CA PHE A 88 -3.23 16.68 14.12
C PHE A 88 -4.71 16.31 13.93
N VAL A 89 -5.60 17.17 14.41
CA VAL A 89 -7.04 17.03 14.18
C VAL A 89 -7.32 17.36 12.72
N ARG A 90 -8.01 16.46 12.01
CA ARG A 90 -8.49 16.75 10.67
C ARG A 90 -9.58 17.82 10.80
N ASN A 91 -9.24 19.08 10.54
CA ASN A 91 -10.21 20.17 10.60
C ASN A 91 -11.20 19.98 9.45
N SER A 92 -12.45 19.67 9.76
CA SER A 92 -13.53 19.42 8.80
C SER A 92 -14.13 20.70 8.22
N LYS A 93 -13.56 21.88 8.52
CA LYS A 93 -13.88 23.10 7.77
C LYS A 93 -13.19 23.07 6.41
N ALA A 94 -13.75 22.26 5.51
CA ALA A 94 -13.63 22.48 4.09
C ALA A 94 -14.50 23.69 3.74
N PHE A 95 -13.93 24.66 3.02
CA PHE A 95 -14.68 25.73 2.37
C PHE A 95 -15.55 25.16 1.25
#